data_AF-A0A060YSC1-F1
#
_entry.id   AF-A0A060YSC1-F1
#
_cell.length_a   1.000
_cell.length_b   1.000
_cell.length_c   1.000
_cell.angle_alpha   90.00
_cell.angle_beta   90.00
_cell.angle_gamma   90.00
#
_symmetry.space_group_name_H-M   'P 1'
#
loop_
_entity.id
_entity.type
_entity.pdbx_description
1 polymer ?
#
loop_
_entity_poly.entity_id
_entity_poly.type
_entity_poly.pdbx_seq_one_letter_code
_entity_poly.pdbx_strand_id
1 'polypeptide(L)'
;MDEAKNVKDENKLYLHEGILYSTIMSPLENLKGLKELEGRPNDILLVAYPKCGFNWMVAVLRKIMAAASGQQELSQIPPLMEFFSPDMQKVVGEMPSPRLLGTHLHPDNIPGTFIAKKTKGKFASFWSCV
;
A
#
# COMPACT_ATOMS: atom_id res chain seq x y z
N MET A 1 -6.05 17.48 1.31
CA MET A 1 -7.27 17.49 2.16
C MET A 1 -8.21 18.63 1.81
N ASP A 2 -7.72 19.76 1.33
CA ASP A 2 -8.58 20.89 0.93
C ASP A 2 -9.46 20.57 -0.28
N GLU A 3 -8.98 19.75 -1.21
CA GLU A 3 -9.78 19.23 -2.34
C GLU A 3 -11.03 18.47 -1.87
N ALA A 4 -10.96 17.76 -0.74
CA ALA A 4 -12.10 17.03 -0.19
C ALA A 4 -13.22 17.94 0.33
N LYS A 5 -12.93 19.22 0.60
CA LYS A 5 -13.93 20.22 0.98
C LYS A 5 -14.75 20.70 -0.23
N ASN A 6 -14.17 20.60 -1.43
CA ASN A 6 -14.77 21.10 -2.67
C ASN A 6 -15.55 20.03 -3.46
N VAL A 7 -15.41 18.76 -3.09
CA VAL A 7 -16.14 17.65 -3.70
C VAL A 7 -17.44 17.39 -2.93
N LYS A 8 -18.56 17.30 -3.65
CA LYS A 8 -19.85 16.92 -3.08
C LYS A 8 -19.76 15.54 -2.42
N ASP A 9 -20.47 15.34 -1.30
CA ASP A 9 -20.41 14.09 -0.53
C ASP A 9 -20.68 12.83 -1.38
N GLU A 10 -21.65 12.91 -2.29
CA GLU A 10 -22.00 11.85 -3.23
C GLU A 10 -20.86 11.40 -4.15
N ASN A 11 -19.89 12.28 -4.42
CA ASN A 11 -18.76 12.02 -5.34
C ASN A 11 -17.46 11.69 -4.60
N LYS A 12 -17.47 11.64 -3.26
CA LYS A 12 -16.27 11.35 -2.46
C LYS A 12 -15.87 9.87 -2.52
N LEU A 13 -16.84 9.00 -2.77
CA LEU A 13 -16.67 7.57 -2.83
C LEU A 13 -17.15 7.02 -4.18
N TYR A 14 -16.51 5.95 -4.64
CA TYR A 14 -16.95 5.20 -5.80
C TYR A 14 -16.80 3.70 -5.55
N LEU A 15 -17.63 2.90 -6.22
CA LEU A 15 -17.59 1.44 -6.12
C LEU A 15 -16.62 0.87 -7.16
N HIS A 16 -15.71 0.02 -6.71
CA HIS A 16 -14.80 -0.73 -7.57
C HIS A 16 -14.64 -2.15 -7.04
N GLU A 17 -14.91 -3.14 -7.89
CA GLU A 17 -14.83 -4.57 -7.53
C GLU A 17 -15.62 -4.90 -6.23
N GLY A 18 -16.78 -4.25 -6.04
CA GLY A 18 -17.65 -4.45 -4.87
C GLY A 18 -17.21 -3.71 -3.60
N ILE A 19 -16.12 -2.95 -3.63
CA ILE A 19 -15.57 -2.21 -2.48
C ILE A 19 -15.65 -0.70 -2.73
N LEU A 20 -15.98 0.08 -1.68
CA LEU A 20 -16.01 1.54 -1.74
C LEU A 20 -14.62 2.13 -1.54
N TYR A 21 -14.16 2.93 -2.50
CA TYR A 21 -12.89 3.65 -2.46
C TYR A 21 -13.09 5.16 -2.47
N SER A 22 -12.12 5.89 -1.93
CA SER A 22 -12.12 7.36 -2.01
C SER A 22 -11.65 7.84 -3.37
N THR A 23 -12.46 8.67 -4.03
CA THR A 23 -12.14 9.27 -5.33
C THR A 23 -10.85 10.10 -5.29
N ILE A 24 -10.55 10.71 -4.14
CA ILE A 24 -9.41 11.63 -3.97
C ILE A 24 -8.14 10.87 -3.56
N MET A 25 -8.24 9.95 -2.60
CA MET A 25 -7.06 9.25 -2.07
C MET A 25 -6.63 8.07 -2.95
N SER A 26 -7.60 7.38 -3.55
CA SER A 26 -7.39 6.20 -4.40
C SER A 26 -8.22 6.31 -5.66
N PRO A 27 -7.91 7.26 -6.56
CA PRO A 27 -8.57 7.33 -7.85
C PRO A 27 -8.38 6.02 -8.64
N LEU A 28 -9.32 5.72 -9.53
CA LEU A 28 -9.36 4.47 -10.28
C LEU A 28 -8.07 4.21 -11.08
N GLU A 29 -7.42 5.27 -11.54
CA GLU A 29 -6.15 5.19 -12.27
C GLU A 29 -5.03 4.60 -11.41
N ASN A 30 -4.96 4.96 -10.12
CA ASN A 30 -3.99 4.40 -9.18
C ASN A 30 -4.22 2.90 -9.01
N LEU A 31 -5.48 2.48 -8.84
CA LEU A 31 -5.82 1.07 -8.67
C LEU A 31 -5.54 0.24 -9.93
N LYS A 32 -5.75 0.81 -11.12
CA LYS A 32 -5.42 0.16 -12.39
C LYS A 32 -3.91 0.01 -12.56
N GLY A 33 -3.14 1.09 -12.37
CA GLY A 33 -1.68 1.03 -12.46
C GLY A 33 -1.07 0.08 -11.45
N LEU A 34 -1.68 -0.05 -10.27
CA LEU A 34 -1.18 -0.92 -9.21
C LEU A 34 -1.13 -2.39 -9.61
N LYS A 35 -1.98 -2.83 -10.54
CA LYS A 35 -1.95 -4.20 -11.08
C LYS A 35 -0.66 -4.51 -11.85
N GLU A 36 0.05 -3.49 -12.33
CA GLU A 36 1.34 -3.60 -13.03
C GLU A 36 2.53 -3.64 -12.07
N LEU A 37 2.36 -3.22 -10.81
CA LEU A 37 3.42 -3.23 -9.83
C LEU A 37 3.78 -4.67 -9.42
N GLU A 38 5.02 -5.06 -9.69
CA GLU A 38 5.50 -6.39 -9.33
C GLU A 38 6.08 -6.45 -7.92
N GLY A 39 5.64 -7.47 -7.16
CA GLY A 39 6.33 -7.90 -5.95
C GLY A 39 7.71 -8.49 -6.24
N ARG A 40 8.62 -8.42 -5.26
CA ARG A 40 9.92 -9.09 -5.27
C ARG A 40 10.07 -9.98 -4.03
N PRO A 41 10.93 -11.01 -4.07
CA PRO A 41 11.12 -11.91 -2.92
C PRO A 41 11.63 -11.21 -1.65
N ASN A 42 12.43 -10.15 -1.82
CA ASN A 42 13.02 -9.40 -0.72
C ASN A 42 12.19 -8.19 -0.28
N ASP A 43 11.02 -7.96 -0.89
CA ASP A 43 10.12 -6.91 -0.44
C ASP A 43 9.42 -7.32 0.86
N ILE A 44 9.03 -6.31 1.64
CA ILE A 44 8.21 -6.46 2.83
C ILE A 44 6.87 -5.83 2.51
N LEU A 45 5.80 -6.64 2.51
CA LEU A 45 4.44 -6.18 2.29
C LEU A 45 3.67 -6.16 3.62
N LEU A 46 3.22 -4.98 4.03
CA LEU A 46 2.34 -4.78 5.17
C LEU A 46 0.89 -4.68 4.69
N VAL A 47 0.10 -5.72 4.96
CA VAL A 47 -1.34 -5.73 4.66
C VAL A 47 -2.11 -5.48 5.95
N ALA A 48 -2.97 -4.48 5.97
CA ALA A 48 -3.76 -4.14 7.15
C ALA A 48 -5.09 -3.49 6.78
N TYR A 49 -6.10 -3.55 7.65
CA TYR A 49 -7.38 -2.85 7.42
C TYR A 49 -7.24 -1.34 7.71
N PRO A 50 -7.98 -0.45 7.01
CA PRO A 50 -7.88 0.98 7.26
C PRO A 50 -8.07 1.32 8.74
N LYS A 51 -7.21 2.20 9.27
CA LYS A 51 -7.22 2.70 10.66
C LYS A 51 -6.82 1.69 11.76
N CYS A 52 -6.37 0.47 11.45
CA CYS A 52 -5.93 -0.50 12.48
C CYS A 52 -4.48 -0.29 12.99
N GLY A 53 -3.96 0.94 12.95
CA GLY A 53 -2.58 1.24 13.40
C GLY A 53 -1.49 1.06 12.33
N PHE A 54 -1.83 1.09 11.04
CA PHE A 54 -0.88 0.94 9.92
C PHE A 54 0.36 1.85 10.04
N ASN A 55 0.18 3.14 10.33
CA ASN A 55 1.27 4.10 10.45
C ASN A 55 2.27 3.73 11.56
N TRP A 56 1.77 3.23 12.69
CA TRP A 56 2.62 2.78 13.79
C TRP A 56 3.45 1.56 13.38
N MET A 57 2.83 0.59 12.71
CA MET A 57 3.54 -0.59 12.18
C MET A 57 4.59 -0.22 11.15
N VAL A 58 4.33 0.77 10.27
CA VAL A 58 5.34 1.28 9.32
C VAL A 58 6.55 1.84 10.06
N ALA A 59 6.34 2.64 11.11
CA ALA A 59 7.44 3.20 11.89
C ALA A 59 8.30 2.11 12.58
N VAL A 60 7.65 1.08 13.12
CA VAL A 60 8.33 -0.08 13.71
C VAL A 60 9.13 -0.84 12.64
N LEU A 61 8.53 -1.16 11.50
CA LEU A 61 9.20 -1.88 10.41
C LEU A 61 10.40 -1.11 9.86
N ARG A 62 10.29 0.22 9.69
CA ARG A 62 11.42 1.07 9.29
C ARG A 62 12.57 0.98 10.29
N LYS A 63 12.31 1.06 11.60
CA LYS A 63 13.36 0.92 12.62
C LYS A 63 14.04 -0.45 12.58
N ILE A 64 13.28 -1.53 12.37
CA ILE A 64 13.83 -2.89 12.23
C ILE A 64 14.70 -2.98 10.97
N MET A 65 14.24 -2.45 9.84
CA MET A 65 14.99 -2.44 8.59
C MET A 65 16.29 -1.65 8.71
N ALA A 66 16.25 -0.46 9.33
CA ALA A 66 17.42 0.39 9.56
C ALA A 66 18.46 -0.31 10.46
N ALA A 67 18.01 -0.97 11.53
CA ALA A 67 18.89 -1.75 12.40
C ALA A 67 19.52 -2.95 11.68
N ALA A 68 18.78 -3.60 10.77
CA ALA A 68 19.27 -4.76 10.02
C ALA A 68 20.22 -4.39 8.88
N SER A 69 20.01 -3.25 8.21
CA SER A 69 20.84 -2.80 7.08
C SER A 69 22.02 -1.93 7.50
N GLY A 70 22.03 -1.41 8.74
CA GLY A 70 23.01 -0.42 9.18
C GLY A 70 22.82 0.96 8.56
N GLN A 71 21.74 1.18 7.79
CA GLN A 71 21.41 2.46 7.19
C GLN A 71 20.48 3.26 8.12
N GLN A 72 20.87 4.48 8.47
CA GLN A 72 20.04 5.33 9.34
C GLN A 72 18.87 5.99 8.60
N GLU A 73 19.00 6.20 7.29
CA GLU A 73 17.99 6.87 6.48
C GLU A 73 17.27 5.87 5.57
N LEU A 74 16.03 5.55 5.92
CA LEU A 74 15.09 4.87 5.03
C LEU A 74 14.15 5.88 4.40
N SER A 75 13.66 5.54 3.20
CA SER A 75 12.65 6.34 2.50
C SER A 75 11.48 6.69 3.42
N GLN A 76 11.21 7.99 3.53
CA GLN A 76 10.08 8.50 4.30
C GLN A 76 8.75 8.41 3.53
N ILE A 77 8.78 7.99 2.26
CA ILE A 77 7.58 7.83 1.42
C ILE A 77 6.59 6.89 2.11
N PRO A 78 5.34 7.32 2.38
CA PRO A 78 4.31 6.46 2.96
C PRO A 78 4.12 5.23 2.07
N PRO A 79 4.21 4.00 2.59
CA PRO A 79 4.29 2.81 1.75
C PRO A 79 2.95 2.36 1.16
N LEU A 80 1.91 3.21 1.14
CA LEU A 80 0.55 2.84 0.74
C LEU A 80 0.38 2.85 -0.77
N MET A 81 0.41 1.66 -1.35
CA MET A 81 0.47 1.49 -2.80
C MET A 81 -0.83 1.92 -3.52
N GLU A 82 -1.99 1.80 -2.89
CA GLU A 82 -3.26 2.31 -3.43
C GLU A 82 -3.36 3.85 -3.47
N PHE A 83 -2.42 4.57 -2.83
CA PHE A 83 -2.37 6.04 -2.86
C PHE A 83 -1.32 6.56 -3.84
N PHE A 84 -0.49 5.68 -4.42
CA PHE A 84 0.52 6.09 -5.38
C PHE A 84 -0.12 6.39 -6.73
N SER A 85 0.18 7.57 -7.26
CA SER A 85 -0.07 7.87 -8.68
C SER A 85 0.70 6.89 -9.57
N PRO A 86 0.28 6.67 -10.82
CA PRO A 86 1.00 5.81 -11.77
C PRO A 86 2.50 6.15 -11.89
N ASP A 87 2.85 7.43 -11.81
CA ASP A 87 4.25 7.87 -11.85
C ASP A 87 5.02 7.47 -10.59
N MET A 88 4.40 7.62 -9.41
CA MET A 88 5.00 7.17 -8.15
C MET A 88 5.14 5.65 -8.10
N GLN A 89 4.23 4.90 -8.71
CA GLN A 89 4.33 3.44 -8.82
C GLN A 89 5.54 3.02 -9.66
N LYS A 90 5.87 3.75 -10.74
CA LYS A 90 7.10 3.53 -11.52
C LYS A 90 8.34 3.82 -10.69
N VAL A 91 8.38 4.95 -9.98
CA VAL A 91 9.50 5.32 -9.09
C VAL A 91 9.73 4.23 -8.04
N VAL A 92 8.67 3.77 -7.38
CA VAL A 92 8.74 2.67 -6.39
C VAL A 92 9.15 1.36 -7.05
N GLY A 93 8.73 1.13 -8.28
CA GLY A 93 9.17 0.05 -9.15
C GLY A 93 10.69 0.02 -9.32
N GLU A 94 11.34 1.17 -9.49
CA GLU A 94 12.79 1.27 -9.73
C GLU A 94 13.63 1.27 -8.45
N MET A 95 13.02 1.49 -7.27
CA MET A 95 13.74 1.52 -5.99
C MET A 95 14.51 0.21 -5.70
N PRO A 96 15.69 0.28 -5.06
CA PRO A 96 16.44 -0.90 -4.65
C PRO A 96 15.70 -1.70 -3.57
N SER A 97 15.97 -3.01 -3.52
CA SER A 97 15.43 -3.89 -2.47
C SER A 97 16.33 -3.85 -1.22
N PRO A 98 15.81 -4.06 0.00
CA PRO A 98 14.41 -4.38 0.33
C PRO A 98 13.50 -3.15 0.37
N ARG A 99 12.33 -3.22 -0.31
CA ARG A 99 11.31 -2.16 -0.27
C ARG A 99 10.29 -2.46 0.82
N LEU A 100 9.88 -1.42 1.55
CA LEU A 100 8.71 -1.47 2.43
C LEU A 100 7.49 -1.00 1.64
N LEU A 101 6.58 -1.91 1.38
CA LEU A 101 5.31 -1.68 0.69
C LEU A 101 4.18 -2.02 1.66
N GLY A 102 3.01 -1.41 1.48
CA GLY A 102 1.84 -1.78 2.24
C GLY A 102 0.55 -1.39 1.55
N THR A 103 -0.52 -2.02 1.98
CA THR A 103 -1.81 -1.89 1.34
C THR A 103 -2.96 -2.20 2.29
N HIS A 104 -4.11 -1.56 2.02
CA HIS A 104 -5.39 -1.92 2.59
C HIS A 104 -6.31 -2.69 1.64
N LEU A 105 -5.79 -3.13 0.49
CA LEU A 105 -6.56 -3.92 -0.45
C LEU A 105 -7.03 -5.24 0.14
N HIS A 106 -8.20 -5.69 -0.33
CA HIS A 106 -8.67 -7.05 -0.10
C HIS A 106 -7.62 -8.04 -0.62
N PRO A 107 -7.35 -9.15 0.08
CA PRO A 107 -6.38 -10.16 -0.36
C PRO A 107 -6.56 -10.61 -1.82
N ASP A 108 -7.81 -10.74 -2.28
CA ASP A 108 -8.12 -11.14 -3.66
C ASP A 108 -7.74 -10.09 -4.72
N ASN A 109 -7.61 -8.82 -4.31
CA ASN A 109 -7.30 -7.70 -5.21
C ASN A 109 -5.81 -7.32 -5.19
N ILE A 110 -5.02 -7.95 -4.31
CA ILE A 110 -3.56 -7.76 -4.27
C ILE A 110 -2.96 -8.36 -5.55
N PRO A 111 -2.04 -7.67 -6.26
CA PRO A 111 -1.45 -8.22 -7.47
C PRO A 111 -0.82 -9.59 -7.20
N GLY A 112 -1.20 -10.59 -8.00
CA GLY A 112 -0.81 -11.99 -7.78
C GLY A 112 0.70 -12.23 -7.74
N THR A 113 1.50 -11.30 -8.29
CA THR A 113 2.97 -11.35 -8.24
C THR A 113 3.51 -11.32 -6.81
N PHE A 114 2.87 -10.59 -5.87
CA PHE A 114 3.25 -10.54 -4.47
C PHE A 114 3.03 -11.89 -3.76
N ILE A 115 1.97 -12.59 -4.14
CA ILE A 115 1.64 -13.93 -3.62
C ILE A 115 2.59 -14.97 -4.23
N ALA A 116 2.76 -14.94 -5.56
CA ALA A 116 3.56 -15.91 -6.30
C ALA A 116 5.05 -15.86 -5.93
N LYS A 117 5.62 -14.66 -5.76
CA LYS A 117 7.05 -14.49 -5.46
C LYS A 117 7.40 -14.63 -3.98
N LYS A 118 6.44 -15.09 -3.15
CA LYS A 118 6.58 -15.28 -1.69
C LYS A 118 7.20 -14.05 -1.01
N THR A 119 6.78 -12.86 -1.43
CA THR A 119 7.12 -11.63 -0.72
C THR A 119 6.81 -11.83 0.76
N LYS A 120 7.70 -11.41 1.67
CA LYS A 120 7.51 -11.64 3.12
C LYS A 120 6.32 -10.81 3.61
N GLY A 121 5.11 -11.32 3.42
CA GLY A 121 3.87 -10.75 3.88
C GLY A 121 3.68 -11.09 5.34
N LYS A 122 3.85 -10.10 6.23
CA LYS A 122 3.30 -10.22 7.58
C LYS A 122 1.85 -9.79 7.49
N PHE A 123 0.98 -10.77 7.30
CA PHE A 123 -0.46 -10.56 7.42
C PHE A 123 -0.78 -10.28 8.88
N ALA A 124 -1.18 -9.05 9.20
CA ALA A 124 -2.00 -8.83 10.38
C ALA A 124 -3.42 -9.27 10.02
N SER A 125 -3.67 -10.59 9.94
CA SER A 125 -4.99 -11.13 9.62
C SER A 125 -5.94 -10.90 10.80
N PHE A 126 -6.71 -9.82 10.74
CA PHE A 126 -7.94 -9.63 11.53
C PHE A 126 -9.17 -9.65 10.61
N TRP A 127 -9.18 -10.55 9.62
CA TRP A 127 -10.22 -10.68 8.60
C TRP A 127 -11.18 -11.86 8.83
N SER A 128 -11.17 -12.45 10.03
CA SER A 128 -12.11 -13.52 10.44
C SER A 128 -13.24 -13.03 11.35
N CYS A 129 -13.50 -11.72 11.43
CA CYS A 129 -14.55 -11.19 12.31
C CYS A 129 -15.38 -10.11 11.60
N VAL A 130 -16.08 -10.51 10.55
CA VAL A 130 -17.41 -9.98 10.16
C VAL A 130 -18.22 -11.15 9.65
#